data_AF-A0A928KHV8-F1
#
_entry.id   AF-A0A928KHV8-F1
#
_cell.length_a   1.000
_cell.length_b   1.000
_cell.length_c   1.000
_cell.angle_alpha   90.00
_cell.angle_beta   90.00
_cell.angle_gamma   90.00
#
_symmetry.space_group_name_H-M   'P 1'
#
loop_
_entity.id
_entity.type
_entity.pdbx_description
1 polymer ?
#
loop_
_entity_poly.entity_id
_entity_poly.type
_entity_poly.pdbx_seq_one_letter_code
_entity_poly.pdbx_strand_id
1 'polypeptide(L)'
;MKQKNLFLKSSIILFALIFALLPTAFGARADENVTQHNSLKENTPLYSFGAISDVHIQYETGYDDFKRALTYLKDKVPFVCLCGDLVSYATEENMREYKSYVDKYSGGLPIYECAGNHDNYDIVNGEIKARTLTGEMLDRWINATGKEKTDYSFEYNGDVFIFLSLKSDDPDDLFTDVGLRWFADTLEKNKNKRCFVFQHAHDPEDDGADPSHSYSDLLSGQSGKEFLRLIRKYKNTVWFHGHTHLTIQSGFSAVNESLGYRSVHIPSLSGTRFYNEKLNILENFYYDKNNTKIWGALHSEGYIVDVYSQKIVIKGMNFAAGDKRNQVEPFEDFCVTLNTPLVITQEPTLEKTTVTASETTEEATEIPETIMPTEPIFTDPMETTVTSPVVSEPATDFQKPTENITTSAMNTEGTYFTESVTTVTNPTKPIYPTAITTEAFTSLPADIIETTSFAVSDPTEEINTDVAVSSQPQTSVSASEGLAETTCTASASHSTSKPIESETDNGISGDVNDDGKVNIKDATTIQKFAAKILDLTDAEKLRADVNADTKVNIKDATLIQKFVAKIETGLPLGKPIA
;
A
#
# COMPACT_ATOMS: atom_id res chain seq x y z
N MET A 1 -10.06 9.97 83.58
CA MET A 1 -11.22 9.57 84.42
C MET A 1 -12.11 8.63 83.61
N LYS A 2 -12.81 7.70 84.28
CA LYS A 2 -14.04 6.97 83.88
C LYS A 2 -14.18 6.36 82.47
N GLN A 3 -14.52 5.07 82.44
CA GLN A 3 -15.13 4.35 81.31
C GLN A 3 -16.57 4.81 81.05
N LYS A 4 -17.11 4.52 79.85
CA LYS A 4 -18.19 3.52 79.60
C LYS A 4 -18.68 3.62 78.13
N ASN A 5 -18.52 2.58 77.32
CA ASN A 5 -19.53 1.55 76.96
C ASN A 5 -20.40 1.95 75.74
N LEU A 6 -21.05 1.04 74.99
CA LEU A 6 -20.81 -0.38 74.64
C LEU A 6 -21.98 -0.83 73.75
N PHE A 7 -21.76 -1.23 72.49
CA PHE A 7 -22.61 -2.16 71.73
C PHE A 7 -21.87 -2.60 70.45
N LEU A 8 -22.03 -3.82 69.92
CA LEU A 8 -21.64 -5.15 70.42
C LEU A 8 -22.32 -6.22 69.52
N LYS A 9 -21.52 -7.13 68.94
CA LYS A 9 -21.91 -8.36 68.17
C LYS A 9 -22.48 -8.11 66.75
N SER A 10 -22.34 -9.05 65.80
CA SER A 10 -22.17 -10.52 65.94
C SER A 10 -21.07 -11.17 65.07
N SER A 11 -20.49 -12.26 65.60
CA SER A 11 -19.98 -13.53 64.97
C SER A 11 -19.19 -13.49 63.63
N ILE A 12 -18.01 -14.10 63.43
CA ILE A 12 -17.17 -15.15 64.10
C ILE A 12 -17.66 -16.61 63.95
N ILE A 13 -16.70 -17.53 63.73
CA ILE A 13 -16.73 -19.02 63.57
C ILE A 13 -16.99 -19.50 62.12
N LEU A 14 -16.13 -20.21 61.35
CA LEU A 14 -14.86 -20.99 61.48
C LEU A 14 -15.01 -22.55 61.51
N PHE A 15 -13.97 -23.26 61.02
CA PHE A 15 -13.74 -24.73 60.99
C PHE A 15 -14.46 -25.55 59.88
N ALA A 16 -13.93 -26.67 59.34
CA ALA A 16 -12.67 -27.42 59.57
C ALA A 16 -12.15 -28.15 58.29
N LEU A 17 -10.94 -28.72 58.34
CA LEU A 17 -10.48 -29.77 57.42
C LEU A 17 -11.21 -31.10 57.66
N ILE A 18 -11.33 -31.94 56.62
CA ILE A 18 -11.43 -33.41 56.75
C ILE A 18 -10.39 -34.06 55.80
N PHE A 19 -9.86 -35.22 56.21
CA PHE A 19 -8.76 -35.93 55.54
C PHE A 19 -9.24 -36.93 54.47
N ALA A 20 -8.38 -37.10 53.46
CA ALA A 20 -8.15 -38.24 52.56
C ALA A 20 -9.15 -39.42 52.48
N LEU A 21 -9.46 -39.82 51.23
CA LEU A 21 -9.45 -41.22 50.81
C LEU A 21 -9.07 -41.33 49.32
N LEU A 22 -8.15 -42.24 49.00
CA LEU A 22 -7.69 -42.56 47.64
C LEU A 22 -8.46 -43.74 47.05
N PRO A 23 -8.57 -43.79 45.71
CA PRO A 23 -8.44 -45.04 44.97
C PRO A 23 -7.08 -45.07 44.25
N THR A 24 -6.26 -46.08 44.53
CA THR A 24 -4.99 -46.29 43.79
C THR A 24 -5.25 -46.99 42.47
N ALA A 25 -4.97 -46.32 41.35
CA ALA A 25 -4.94 -46.93 40.01
C ALA A 25 -3.56 -46.71 39.37
N PHE A 26 -2.89 -47.81 39.09
CA PHE A 26 -1.48 -48.00 38.74
C PHE A 26 -1.08 -47.37 37.39
N GLY A 27 0.12 -46.77 37.30
CA GLY A 27 0.78 -46.38 36.04
C GLY A 27 0.50 -44.94 35.57
N ALA A 28 1.47 -44.17 35.06
CA ALA A 28 2.91 -44.41 34.92
C ALA A 28 3.72 -43.13 35.19
N ARG A 29 4.98 -43.27 35.61
CA ARG A 29 5.89 -42.15 35.88
C ARG A 29 6.61 -41.76 34.58
N ALA A 30 6.11 -40.73 33.90
CA ALA A 30 6.73 -40.16 32.70
C ALA A 30 6.90 -38.63 32.82
N ASP A 31 8.16 -38.22 32.92
CA ASP A 31 8.73 -36.96 32.41
C ASP A 31 8.09 -35.59 32.74
N GLU A 32 8.17 -35.20 34.01
CA GLU A 32 8.16 -33.76 34.42
C GLU A 32 9.26 -32.95 33.68
N ASN A 33 10.38 -33.60 33.32
CA ASN A 33 11.47 -33.01 32.53
C ASN A 33 11.06 -32.67 31.09
N VAL A 34 10.18 -33.45 30.46
CA VAL A 34 9.68 -33.16 29.10
C VAL A 34 8.69 -32.00 29.13
N THR A 35 7.91 -31.86 30.20
CA THR A 35 6.98 -30.72 30.35
C THR A 35 7.74 -29.39 30.44
N GLN A 36 8.82 -29.31 31.24
CA GLN A 36 9.67 -28.12 31.25
C GLN A 36 10.35 -27.87 29.90
N HIS A 37 10.96 -28.88 29.28
CA HIS A 37 11.64 -28.70 27.98
C HIS A 37 10.72 -28.25 26.84
N ASN A 38 9.44 -28.65 26.85
CA ASN A 38 8.45 -28.16 25.89
C ASN A 38 7.99 -26.74 26.23
N SER A 39 7.73 -26.41 27.50
CA SER A 39 7.33 -25.04 27.89
C SER A 39 8.38 -23.97 27.55
N LEU A 40 9.67 -24.33 27.55
CA LEU A 40 10.76 -23.44 27.13
C LEU A 40 10.80 -23.19 25.62
N LYS A 41 10.27 -24.11 24.79
CA LYS A 41 10.17 -23.95 23.33
C LYS A 41 9.04 -23.01 22.90
N GLU A 42 7.97 -22.86 23.68
CA GLU A 42 6.86 -21.96 23.32
C GLU A 42 7.17 -20.48 23.58
N ASN A 43 8.17 -20.19 24.43
CA ASN A 43 8.59 -18.84 24.80
C ASN A 43 9.76 -18.29 23.98
N THR A 44 10.29 -19.05 23.01
CA THR A 44 11.35 -18.60 22.10
C THR A 44 10.83 -18.66 20.66
N PRO A 45 10.91 -17.59 19.86
CA PRO A 45 10.55 -17.66 18.45
C PRO A 45 11.49 -18.60 17.69
N LEU A 46 10.97 -19.27 16.66
CA LEU A 46 11.76 -20.08 15.74
C LEU A 46 12.74 -19.19 14.95
N TYR A 47 12.25 -18.01 14.57
CA TYR A 47 12.98 -16.90 13.99
C TYR A 47 12.07 -15.65 14.06
N SER A 48 12.59 -14.49 13.69
CA SER A 48 11.81 -13.27 13.50
C SER A 48 12.14 -12.65 12.14
N PHE A 49 11.31 -11.75 11.62
CA PHE A 49 11.64 -10.93 10.43
C PHE A 49 11.15 -9.49 10.61
N GLY A 50 11.80 -8.54 9.94
CA GLY A 50 11.33 -7.15 9.88
C GLY A 50 10.25 -7.01 8.80
N ALA A 51 9.18 -6.27 9.06
CA ALA A 51 8.16 -5.97 8.07
C ALA A 51 7.94 -4.45 7.99
N ILE A 52 8.10 -3.89 6.79
CA ILE A 52 8.05 -2.44 6.51
C ILE A 52 7.31 -2.18 5.18
N SER A 53 6.87 -0.95 4.95
CA SER A 53 6.22 -0.52 3.70
C SER A 53 6.48 0.96 3.45
N ASP A 54 6.16 1.44 2.25
CA ASP A 54 5.95 2.85 1.95
C ASP A 54 7.22 3.70 2.29
N VAL A 55 8.34 3.30 1.70
CA VAL A 55 9.68 3.90 1.92
C VAL A 55 9.82 5.28 1.27
N HIS A 56 9.21 5.44 0.08
CA HIS A 56 9.21 6.65 -0.75
C HIS A 56 10.53 7.43 -0.74
N ILE A 57 11.61 6.85 -1.27
CA ILE A 57 12.83 7.61 -1.61
C ILE A 57 12.46 8.83 -2.48
N GLN A 58 13.01 10.01 -2.18
CA GLN A 58 12.62 11.38 -2.60
C GLN A 58 11.38 12.02 -1.92
N TYR A 59 10.62 11.34 -1.06
CA TYR A 59 9.51 11.93 -0.30
C TYR A 59 9.91 12.33 1.11
N GLU A 60 9.27 13.40 1.62
CA GLU A 60 9.38 14.01 2.96
C GLU A 60 10.68 13.70 3.72
N THR A 61 10.74 12.53 4.34
CA THR A 61 11.80 12.12 5.26
C THR A 61 12.35 10.71 5.02
N GLY A 62 11.86 10.00 3.98
CA GLY A 62 12.01 8.56 3.77
C GLY A 62 13.45 8.05 3.77
N TYR A 63 14.41 8.82 3.24
CA TYR A 63 15.84 8.52 3.32
C TYR A 63 16.33 8.22 4.74
N ASP A 64 15.92 9.06 5.69
CA ASP A 64 16.43 9.07 7.05
C ASP A 64 15.70 8.00 7.89
N ASP A 65 14.43 7.78 7.59
CA ASP A 65 13.57 6.73 8.16
C ASP A 65 14.04 5.35 7.73
N PHE A 66 14.19 5.11 6.42
CA PHE A 66 14.70 3.86 5.87
C PHE A 66 16.13 3.56 6.35
N LYS A 67 16.99 4.58 6.42
CA LYS A 67 18.32 4.48 7.05
C LYS A 67 18.25 4.04 8.51
N ARG A 68 17.34 4.58 9.33
CA ARG A 68 17.15 4.13 10.73
C ARG A 68 16.59 2.72 10.80
N ALA A 69 15.57 2.40 10.01
CA ALA A 69 14.97 1.07 9.95
C ALA A 69 16.01 0.00 9.57
N LEU A 70 16.74 0.17 8.47
CA LEU A 70 17.83 -0.73 8.05
C LEU A 70 18.94 -0.84 9.12
N THR A 71 19.39 0.30 9.66
CA THR A 71 20.47 0.33 10.66
C THR A 71 20.07 -0.37 11.96
N TYR A 72 18.79 -0.33 12.35
CA TYR A 72 18.29 -1.02 13.52
C TYR A 72 18.01 -2.51 13.25
N LEU A 73 17.30 -2.84 12.17
CA LEU A 73 16.80 -4.19 11.89
C LEU A 73 17.91 -5.21 11.63
N LYS A 74 19.03 -4.81 11.01
CA LYS A 74 20.16 -5.71 10.71
C LYS A 74 20.74 -6.43 11.93
N ASP A 75 20.66 -5.79 13.11
CA ASP A 75 21.15 -6.31 14.39
C ASP A 75 20.01 -6.95 15.22
N LYS A 76 18.87 -7.26 14.59
CA LYS A 76 17.65 -7.83 15.21
C LYS A 76 17.06 -9.01 14.45
N VAL A 77 17.13 -9.02 13.12
CA VAL A 77 16.44 -10.01 12.27
C VAL A 77 17.36 -10.54 11.17
N PRO A 78 17.22 -11.81 10.73
CA PRO A 78 17.97 -12.41 9.63
C PRO A 78 17.61 -11.86 8.25
N PHE A 79 16.45 -11.23 8.07
CA PHE A 79 16.00 -10.58 6.83
C PHE A 79 14.84 -9.61 7.10
N VAL A 80 14.52 -8.80 6.09
CA VAL A 80 13.38 -7.86 6.08
C VAL A 80 12.51 -8.10 4.86
N CYS A 81 11.20 -8.01 5.04
CA CYS A 81 10.19 -8.05 3.98
C CYS A 81 9.55 -6.66 3.83
N LEU A 82 9.35 -6.21 2.60
CA LEU A 82 8.96 -4.83 2.28
C LEU A 82 7.80 -4.81 1.26
N CYS A 83 6.65 -4.24 1.64
CA CYS A 83 5.44 -4.21 0.82
C CYS A 83 5.38 -3.02 -0.17
N GLY A 84 6.42 -2.80 -0.97
CA GLY A 84 6.41 -1.82 -2.07
C GLY A 84 6.52 -0.35 -1.67
N ASP A 85 6.39 0.50 -2.69
CA ASP A 85 6.63 1.95 -2.67
C ASP A 85 8.05 2.26 -2.15
N LEU A 86 9.04 1.69 -2.85
CA LEU A 86 10.47 1.85 -2.58
C LEU A 86 10.93 3.29 -2.86
N VAL A 87 10.37 3.86 -3.91
CA VAL A 87 10.68 5.19 -4.45
C VAL A 87 9.39 5.96 -4.67
N SER A 88 9.42 7.29 -4.56
CA SER A 88 8.26 8.15 -4.87
C SER A 88 7.89 8.11 -6.35
N TYR A 89 8.90 7.86 -7.19
CA TYR A 89 8.84 7.80 -8.66
C TYR A 89 9.93 6.84 -9.16
N ALA A 90 9.64 6.02 -10.17
CA ALA A 90 10.49 5.01 -10.78
C ALA A 90 11.56 5.55 -11.76
N THR A 91 12.10 6.74 -11.48
CA THR A 91 13.21 7.32 -12.24
C THR A 91 14.48 6.49 -12.02
N GLU A 92 15.42 6.54 -12.98
CA GLU A 92 16.72 5.88 -12.82
C GLU A 92 17.48 6.40 -11.58
N GLU A 93 17.33 7.69 -11.28
CA GLU A 93 17.95 8.32 -10.11
C GLU A 93 17.41 7.78 -8.79
N ASN A 94 16.09 7.77 -8.61
CA ASN A 94 15.48 7.32 -7.36
C ASN A 94 15.75 5.83 -7.11
N MET A 95 15.70 5.01 -8.16
CA MET A 95 16.01 3.57 -8.09
C MET A 95 17.50 3.33 -7.76
N ARG A 96 18.42 4.13 -8.31
CA ARG A 96 19.84 4.16 -7.88
C ARG A 96 19.98 4.56 -6.41
N GLU A 97 19.22 5.54 -5.94
CA GLU A 97 19.28 6.01 -4.56
C GLU A 97 18.74 4.97 -3.57
N TYR A 98 17.61 4.32 -3.86
CA TYR A 98 17.10 3.18 -3.09
C TYR A 98 18.20 2.13 -2.93
N LYS A 99 18.80 1.69 -4.05
CA LYS A 99 19.91 0.74 -4.02
C LYS A 99 21.08 1.23 -3.18
N SER A 100 21.48 2.49 -3.33
CA SER A 100 22.59 3.08 -2.57
C SER A 100 22.32 3.09 -1.07
N TYR A 101 21.07 3.30 -0.64
CA TYR A 101 20.67 3.23 0.77
C TYR A 101 20.64 1.79 1.29
N VAL A 102 20.15 0.83 0.50
CA VAL A 102 20.22 -0.61 0.85
C VAL A 102 21.68 -1.06 0.97
N ASP A 103 22.51 -0.85 -0.05
CA ASP A 103 23.94 -1.24 -0.08
C ASP A 103 24.70 -0.66 1.13
N LYS A 104 24.40 0.59 1.53
CA LYS A 104 25.14 1.34 2.54
C LYS A 104 24.68 1.10 3.98
N TYR A 105 23.38 0.89 4.22
CA TYR A 105 22.82 0.87 5.59
C TYR A 105 22.31 -0.50 6.04
N SER A 106 21.98 -1.42 5.11
CA SER A 106 21.58 -2.80 5.46
C SER A 106 22.70 -3.58 6.17
N GLY A 107 23.96 -3.25 5.90
CA GLY A 107 25.11 -4.05 6.35
C GLY A 107 25.17 -5.46 5.75
N GLY A 108 24.45 -5.72 4.65
CA GLY A 108 24.31 -7.06 4.06
C GLY A 108 23.08 -7.83 4.55
N LEU A 109 22.21 -7.22 5.35
CA LEU A 109 20.88 -7.75 5.68
C LEU A 109 20.06 -7.99 4.40
N PRO A 110 19.59 -9.21 4.12
CA PRO A 110 18.70 -9.47 2.99
C PRO A 110 17.39 -8.69 3.09
N ILE A 111 17.11 -7.89 2.07
CA ILE A 111 15.81 -7.24 1.86
C ILE A 111 15.08 -8.00 0.76
N TYR A 112 13.81 -8.27 0.99
CA TYR A 112 12.89 -8.89 0.05
C TYR A 112 11.68 -7.98 -0.14
N GLU A 113 11.60 -7.34 -1.30
CA GLU A 113 10.55 -6.40 -1.66
C GLU A 113 9.67 -6.90 -2.81
N CYS A 114 8.40 -6.49 -2.81
CA CYS A 114 7.55 -6.42 -4.00
C CYS A 114 7.44 -4.96 -4.46
N ALA A 115 6.90 -4.68 -5.65
CA ALA A 115 6.62 -3.32 -6.11
C ALA A 115 5.22 -2.84 -5.65
N GLY A 116 5.13 -1.55 -5.30
CA GLY A 116 3.91 -0.79 -5.07
C GLY A 116 3.49 0.03 -6.30
N ASN A 117 2.64 1.05 -6.13
CA ASN A 117 2.20 1.90 -7.24
C ASN A 117 3.18 3.05 -7.54
N HIS A 118 3.89 3.60 -6.56
CA HIS A 118 4.90 4.63 -6.82
C HIS A 118 6.16 4.08 -7.50
N ASP A 119 6.44 2.79 -7.33
CA ASP A 119 7.42 2.03 -8.12
C ASP A 119 7.03 1.92 -9.61
N ASN A 120 5.83 2.38 -9.99
CA ASN A 120 5.29 2.39 -11.34
C ASN A 120 5.08 3.82 -11.91
N TYR A 121 5.50 4.86 -11.19
CA TYR A 121 5.30 6.28 -11.57
C TYR A 121 6.58 6.91 -12.12
N ASP A 122 6.66 7.18 -13.43
CA ASP A 122 7.85 7.80 -14.06
C ASP A 122 7.64 9.30 -14.32
N ILE A 123 8.73 10.08 -14.40
CA ILE A 123 8.67 11.52 -14.71
C ILE A 123 9.04 11.73 -16.18
N VAL A 124 8.04 12.13 -16.98
CA VAL A 124 8.13 12.22 -18.44
C VAL A 124 7.89 13.65 -18.87
N ASN A 125 8.92 14.33 -19.41
CA ASN A 125 8.89 15.74 -19.78
C ASN A 125 8.49 16.70 -18.63
N GLY A 126 8.73 16.28 -17.37
CA GLY A 126 8.34 17.04 -16.16
C GLY A 126 6.96 16.69 -15.60
N GLU A 127 6.19 15.82 -16.26
CA GLU A 127 4.90 15.33 -15.80
C GLU A 127 5.04 13.95 -15.14
N ILE A 128 4.40 13.73 -13.98
CA ILE A 128 4.30 12.42 -13.33
C ILE A 128 3.33 11.56 -14.15
N LYS A 129 3.71 10.33 -14.51
CA LYS A 129 2.86 9.40 -15.28
C LYS A 129 2.89 7.99 -14.71
N ALA A 130 1.72 7.48 -14.37
CA ALA A 130 1.50 6.05 -14.17
C ALA A 130 1.86 5.25 -15.43
N ARG A 131 2.50 4.11 -15.24
CA ARG A 131 3.01 3.23 -16.29
C ARG A 131 2.92 1.77 -15.85
N THR A 132 3.00 0.85 -16.81
CA THR A 132 3.11 -0.59 -16.52
C THR A 132 4.56 -0.97 -16.26
N LEU A 133 4.85 -1.72 -15.19
CA LEU A 133 6.19 -2.18 -14.76
C LEU A 133 6.83 -3.13 -15.78
N THR A 134 7.39 -2.54 -16.83
CA THR A 134 7.84 -3.24 -18.06
C THR A 134 9.00 -2.48 -18.70
N GLY A 135 9.80 -3.18 -19.52
CA GLY A 135 10.96 -2.61 -20.20
C GLY A 135 11.91 -1.90 -19.24
N GLU A 136 12.39 -0.71 -19.62
CA GLU A 136 13.34 0.08 -18.81
C GLU A 136 12.90 0.29 -17.35
N MET A 137 11.60 0.40 -17.05
CA MET A 137 11.14 0.63 -15.68
C MET A 137 11.25 -0.65 -14.82
N LEU A 138 10.97 -1.80 -15.42
CA LEU A 138 11.23 -3.11 -14.82
C LEU A 138 12.75 -3.35 -14.68
N ASP A 139 13.55 -2.97 -15.68
CA ASP A 139 15.01 -3.08 -15.62
C ASP A 139 15.59 -2.22 -14.50
N ARG A 140 15.10 -0.98 -14.29
CA ARG A 140 15.49 -0.12 -13.15
C ARG A 140 15.17 -0.81 -11.82
N TRP A 141 13.96 -1.35 -11.66
CA TRP A 141 13.54 -2.03 -10.43
C TRP A 141 14.36 -3.31 -10.15
N ILE A 142 14.61 -4.13 -11.17
CA ILE A 142 15.46 -5.33 -11.10
C ILE A 142 16.90 -4.98 -10.68
N ASN A 143 17.49 -3.95 -11.30
CA ASN A 143 18.86 -3.50 -10.97
C ASN A 143 18.96 -2.87 -9.58
N ALA A 144 17.89 -2.23 -9.08
CA ALA A 144 17.85 -1.62 -7.75
C ALA A 144 17.68 -2.65 -6.61
N THR A 145 16.83 -3.66 -6.82
CA THR A 145 16.48 -4.68 -5.81
C THR A 145 17.35 -5.94 -5.87
N GLY A 146 18.07 -6.13 -6.98
CA GLY A 146 18.89 -7.32 -7.25
C GLY A 146 18.08 -8.60 -7.45
N LYS A 147 16.78 -8.50 -7.75
CA LYS A 147 15.88 -9.65 -7.97
C LYS A 147 15.79 -9.99 -9.46
N GLU A 148 15.74 -11.27 -9.80
CA GLU A 148 15.60 -11.73 -11.20
C GLU A 148 14.25 -11.35 -11.84
N LYS A 149 13.23 -11.06 -11.00
CA LYS A 149 11.85 -10.73 -11.37
C LYS A 149 11.10 -10.15 -10.17
N THR A 150 9.97 -9.49 -10.44
CA THR A 150 9.08 -8.85 -9.46
C THR A 150 8.24 -9.82 -8.65
N ASP A 151 7.91 -11.00 -9.22
CA ASP A 151 7.00 -11.98 -8.62
C ASP A 151 7.78 -13.25 -8.28
N TYR A 152 8.12 -13.47 -7.00
CA TYR A 152 9.04 -14.53 -6.58
C TYR A 152 8.76 -15.05 -5.17
N SER A 153 9.37 -16.18 -4.81
CA SER A 153 9.24 -16.76 -3.47
C SER A 153 10.53 -17.41 -2.98
N PHE A 154 10.69 -17.47 -1.67
CA PHE A 154 11.75 -18.23 -0.99
C PHE A 154 11.18 -19.04 0.18
N GLU A 155 11.96 -20.00 0.69
CA GLU A 155 11.60 -20.75 1.89
C GLU A 155 12.58 -20.43 3.02
N TYR A 156 12.05 -20.24 4.24
CA TYR A 156 12.85 -20.04 5.43
C TYR A 156 12.26 -20.83 6.60
N ASN A 157 13.07 -21.69 7.22
CA ASN A 157 12.65 -22.56 8.33
C ASN A 157 11.38 -23.40 8.06
N GLY A 158 11.09 -23.71 6.79
CA GLY A 158 9.91 -24.47 6.34
C GLY A 158 8.66 -23.64 6.05
N ASP A 159 8.66 -22.35 6.38
CA ASP A 159 7.66 -21.38 5.93
C ASP A 159 8.01 -20.85 4.53
N VAL A 160 6.99 -20.46 3.76
CA VAL A 160 7.16 -19.92 2.40
C VAL A 160 6.86 -18.44 2.37
N PHE A 161 7.79 -17.64 1.88
CA PHE A 161 7.64 -16.19 1.69
C PHE A 161 7.38 -15.93 0.21
N ILE A 162 6.27 -15.24 -0.12
CA ILE A 162 5.75 -15.09 -1.49
C ILE A 162 5.54 -13.60 -1.76
N PHE A 163 6.19 -13.06 -2.77
CA PHE A 163 6.09 -11.67 -3.21
C PHE A 163 5.33 -11.61 -4.53
N LEU A 164 4.26 -10.81 -4.57
CA LEU A 164 3.49 -10.52 -5.78
C LEU A 164 3.40 -9.01 -5.94
N SER A 165 3.98 -8.48 -7.00
CA SER A 165 4.13 -7.05 -7.21
C SER A 165 2.94 -6.46 -7.96
N LEU A 166 2.64 -5.19 -7.69
CA LEU A 166 1.75 -4.41 -8.56
C LEU A 166 2.49 -4.09 -9.85
N LYS A 167 1.91 -4.38 -11.02
CA LYS A 167 2.49 -3.95 -12.30
C LYS A 167 2.00 -2.57 -12.75
N SER A 168 0.95 -2.05 -12.12
CA SER A 168 0.34 -0.74 -12.42
C SER A 168 -0.47 -0.26 -11.20
N ASP A 169 -1.13 0.88 -11.32
CA ASP A 169 -2.20 1.34 -10.42
C ASP A 169 -3.60 1.32 -11.08
N ASP A 170 -3.73 0.71 -12.27
CA ASP A 170 -5.01 0.46 -12.90
C ASP A 170 -5.65 -0.79 -12.25
N PRO A 171 -6.83 -0.69 -11.59
CA PRO A 171 -7.46 -1.84 -10.95
C PRO A 171 -7.74 -3.01 -11.90
N ASP A 172 -8.05 -2.74 -13.17
CA ASP A 172 -8.34 -3.78 -14.15
C ASP A 172 -7.05 -4.40 -14.73
N ASP A 173 -5.92 -3.70 -14.71
CA ASP A 173 -4.60 -4.17 -15.17
C ASP A 173 -3.54 -4.23 -14.04
N LEU A 174 -3.95 -4.58 -12.81
CA LEU A 174 -3.09 -4.48 -11.61
C LEU A 174 -1.95 -5.53 -11.53
N PHE A 175 -2.19 -6.75 -12.04
CA PHE A 175 -1.24 -7.88 -12.02
C PHE A 175 -0.94 -8.41 -13.43
N THR A 176 0.17 -9.13 -13.61
CA THR A 176 0.38 -9.91 -14.86
C THR A 176 -0.38 -11.23 -14.81
N ASP A 177 -0.94 -11.68 -15.95
CA ASP A 177 -1.54 -13.03 -16.08
C ASP A 177 -0.58 -14.15 -15.67
N VAL A 178 0.71 -13.95 -15.95
CA VAL A 178 1.78 -14.91 -15.65
C VAL A 178 2.08 -14.93 -14.14
N GLY A 179 2.20 -13.76 -13.51
CA GLY A 179 2.41 -13.60 -12.07
C GLY A 179 1.24 -14.10 -11.25
N LEU A 180 0.00 -13.76 -11.63
CA LEU A 180 -1.21 -14.21 -10.91
C LEU A 180 -1.43 -15.73 -11.04
N ARG A 181 -1.09 -16.33 -12.20
CA ARG A 181 -1.07 -17.79 -12.38
C ARG A 181 0.05 -18.45 -11.55
N TRP A 182 1.27 -17.93 -11.64
CA TRP A 182 2.40 -18.39 -10.81
C TRP A 182 2.10 -18.31 -9.32
N PHE A 183 1.37 -17.28 -8.87
CA PHE A 183 0.91 -17.11 -7.50
C PHE A 183 -0.10 -18.20 -7.11
N ALA A 184 -1.11 -18.45 -7.95
CA ALA A 184 -2.08 -19.53 -7.73
C ALA A 184 -1.42 -20.92 -7.66
N ASP A 185 -0.46 -21.20 -8.55
CA ASP A 185 0.33 -22.44 -8.58
C ASP A 185 1.25 -22.56 -7.35
N THR A 186 1.87 -21.46 -6.93
CA THR A 186 2.74 -21.40 -5.74
C THR A 186 1.95 -21.64 -4.45
N LEU A 187 0.71 -21.15 -4.36
CA LEU A 187 -0.18 -21.42 -3.23
C LEU A 187 -0.69 -22.87 -3.25
N GLU A 188 -1.09 -23.43 -4.40
CA GLU A 188 -1.53 -24.83 -4.49
C GLU A 188 -0.39 -25.81 -4.14
N LYS A 189 0.82 -25.55 -4.62
CA LYS A 189 2.04 -26.30 -4.31
C LYS A 189 2.37 -26.29 -2.81
N ASN A 190 2.11 -25.18 -2.12
CA ASN A 190 2.51 -24.97 -0.72
C ASN A 190 1.33 -24.96 0.27
N LYS A 191 0.14 -25.44 -0.12
CA LYS A 191 -1.08 -25.49 0.71
C LYS A 191 -0.94 -26.17 2.09
N ASN A 192 0.05 -27.06 2.24
CA ASN A 192 0.37 -27.76 3.50
C ASN A 192 1.49 -27.09 4.32
N LYS A 193 2.05 -25.98 3.85
CA LYS A 193 3.00 -25.11 4.58
C LYS A 193 2.29 -23.82 4.98
N ARG A 194 2.79 -23.12 6.00
CA ARG A 194 2.40 -21.73 6.26
C ARG A 194 3.06 -20.83 5.21
N CYS A 195 2.27 -19.92 4.64
CA CYS A 195 2.70 -18.99 3.60
C CYS A 195 2.55 -17.55 4.09
N PHE A 196 3.61 -16.75 4.01
CA PHE A 196 3.58 -15.31 4.21
C PHE A 196 3.58 -14.64 2.84
N VAL A 197 2.48 -13.97 2.49
CA VAL A 197 2.31 -13.26 1.21
C VAL A 197 2.59 -11.78 1.43
N PHE A 198 3.36 -11.16 0.54
CA PHE A 198 3.69 -9.75 0.55
C PHE A 198 3.30 -9.16 -0.81
N GLN A 199 2.46 -8.14 -0.77
CA GLN A 199 1.94 -7.39 -1.91
C GLN A 199 1.52 -6.00 -1.37
N HIS A 200 1.45 -4.96 -2.20
CA HIS A 200 1.35 -3.58 -1.69
C HIS A 200 -0.08 -3.10 -1.30
N ALA A 201 -1.06 -3.24 -2.20
CA ALA A 201 -2.41 -2.67 -2.02
C ALA A 201 -3.30 -3.48 -1.05
N HIS A 202 -4.27 -2.84 -0.41
CA HIS A 202 -5.22 -3.47 0.52
C HIS A 202 -6.52 -3.94 -0.17
N ASP A 203 -7.31 -4.74 0.55
CA ASP A 203 -8.70 -5.09 0.18
C ASP A 203 -9.62 -3.92 0.53
N PRO A 204 -10.44 -3.37 -0.39
CA PRO A 204 -11.31 -2.24 -0.10
C PRO A 204 -12.42 -2.54 0.93
N GLU A 205 -12.61 -3.81 1.29
CA GLU A 205 -13.49 -4.24 2.41
C GLU A 205 -12.77 -4.23 3.79
N ASP A 206 -11.47 -3.88 3.88
CA ASP A 206 -10.67 -3.91 5.10
C ASP A 206 -10.58 -2.54 5.81
N ASP A 207 -11.62 -2.21 6.59
CA ASP A 207 -11.69 -1.06 7.51
C ASP A 207 -10.49 -0.98 8.49
N GLY A 208 -9.75 -2.08 8.71
CA GLY A 208 -8.55 -2.10 9.55
C GLY A 208 -7.31 -1.49 8.85
N ALA A 209 -7.37 -1.37 7.52
CA ALA A 209 -6.31 -0.83 6.68
C ALA A 209 -6.65 0.57 6.14
N ASP A 210 -7.83 0.77 5.53
CA ASP A 210 -8.35 2.11 5.21
C ASP A 210 -9.73 2.36 5.86
N PRO A 211 -9.78 2.81 7.12
CA PRO A 211 -11.04 3.17 7.80
C PRO A 211 -11.73 4.41 7.21
N SER A 212 -11.14 5.05 6.20
CA SER A 212 -11.73 6.19 5.50
C SER A 212 -12.30 5.84 4.12
N HIS A 213 -11.90 4.70 3.53
CA HIS A 213 -12.10 4.36 2.12
C HIS A 213 -11.80 5.56 1.17
N SER A 214 -10.70 6.27 1.45
CA SER A 214 -10.24 7.44 0.68
C SER A 214 -9.13 7.11 -0.31
N TYR A 215 -8.48 5.96 -0.16
CA TYR A 215 -7.53 5.45 -1.14
C TYR A 215 -8.25 4.84 -2.36
N SER A 216 -7.49 4.60 -3.41
CA SER A 216 -7.97 3.89 -4.61
C SER A 216 -8.23 2.41 -4.32
N ASP A 217 -9.41 1.92 -4.69
CA ASP A 217 -9.77 0.49 -4.63
C ASP A 217 -8.97 -0.36 -5.63
N LEU A 218 -7.64 -0.46 -5.49
CA LEU A 218 -6.77 -1.12 -6.47
C LEU A 218 -7.15 -2.58 -6.73
N LEU A 219 -7.59 -3.31 -5.70
CA LEU A 219 -8.06 -4.70 -5.87
C LEU A 219 -9.49 -4.84 -6.42
N SER A 220 -10.17 -3.74 -6.80
CA SER A 220 -11.56 -3.78 -7.29
C SER A 220 -11.72 -4.29 -8.72
N GLY A 221 -10.69 -4.25 -9.57
CA GLY A 221 -10.77 -4.78 -10.92
C GLY A 221 -10.66 -6.31 -10.99
N GLN A 222 -10.70 -6.86 -12.20
CA GLN A 222 -10.83 -8.32 -12.38
C GLN A 222 -9.63 -9.12 -11.83
N SER A 223 -8.40 -8.61 -11.98
CA SER A 223 -7.19 -9.27 -11.48
C SER A 223 -7.07 -9.20 -9.95
N GLY A 224 -7.44 -8.07 -9.35
CA GLY A 224 -7.53 -7.89 -7.89
C GLY A 224 -8.55 -8.82 -7.22
N LYS A 225 -9.75 -8.94 -7.80
CA LYS A 225 -10.79 -9.89 -7.35
C LYS A 225 -10.32 -11.34 -7.37
N GLU A 226 -9.52 -11.74 -8.37
CA GLU A 226 -8.96 -13.09 -8.45
C GLU A 226 -7.86 -13.32 -7.40
N PHE A 227 -7.00 -12.32 -7.13
CA PHE A 227 -6.06 -12.37 -6.00
C PHE A 227 -6.78 -12.55 -4.66
N LEU A 228 -7.82 -11.74 -4.40
CA LEU A 228 -8.65 -11.87 -3.19
C LEU A 228 -9.34 -13.24 -3.12
N ARG A 229 -9.81 -13.80 -4.24
CA ARG A 229 -10.37 -15.15 -4.31
C ARG A 229 -9.35 -16.24 -3.95
N LEU A 230 -8.09 -16.07 -4.37
CA LEU A 230 -6.99 -16.99 -4.03
C LEU A 230 -6.62 -16.89 -2.54
N ILE A 231 -6.42 -15.68 -2.01
CA ILE A 231 -6.18 -15.45 -0.58
C ILE A 231 -7.33 -16.01 0.28
N ARG A 232 -8.59 -15.78 -0.12
CA ARG A 232 -9.80 -16.36 0.53
C ARG A 232 -9.89 -17.88 0.36
N LYS A 233 -9.23 -18.52 -0.61
CA LYS A 233 -9.14 -20.01 -0.74
C LYS A 233 -8.12 -20.59 0.25
N TYR A 234 -6.89 -20.06 0.27
CA TYR A 234 -5.75 -20.69 0.95
C TYR A 234 -5.57 -20.19 2.39
N LYS A 235 -6.31 -20.78 3.34
CA LYS A 235 -6.32 -20.40 4.77
C LYS A 235 -4.98 -20.60 5.51
N ASN A 236 -4.00 -21.22 4.87
CA ASN A 236 -2.61 -21.33 5.33
C ASN A 236 -1.76 -20.06 5.05
N THR A 237 -2.34 -19.04 4.41
CA THR A 237 -1.72 -17.73 4.17
C THR A 237 -1.86 -16.76 5.35
N VAL A 238 -0.90 -15.86 5.48
CA VAL A 238 -1.04 -14.54 6.13
C VAL A 238 -0.51 -13.51 5.13
N TRP A 239 -1.31 -12.48 4.83
CA TRP A 239 -1.02 -11.51 3.78
C TRP A 239 -0.67 -10.14 4.36
N PHE A 240 0.56 -9.71 4.14
CA PHE A 240 1.08 -8.40 4.53
C PHE A 240 0.94 -7.41 3.37
N HIS A 241 0.49 -6.18 3.67
CA HIS A 241 0.32 -5.08 2.71
C HIS A 241 0.42 -3.71 3.38
N GLY A 242 0.52 -2.62 2.60
CA GLY A 242 0.66 -1.24 3.09
C GLY A 242 -0.27 -0.29 2.36
N HIS A 243 0.28 0.65 1.57
CA HIS A 243 -0.41 1.60 0.68
C HIS A 243 -1.17 2.73 1.39
N THR A 244 -1.90 2.46 2.47
CA THR A 244 -2.77 3.44 3.13
C THR A 244 -2.03 4.44 4.02
N HIS A 245 -0.75 4.17 4.31
CA HIS A 245 0.09 4.87 5.28
C HIS A 245 -0.46 4.94 6.72
N LEU A 246 -1.55 4.21 7.05
CA LEU A 246 -2.23 4.27 8.34
C LEU A 246 -1.28 3.90 9.50
N THR A 247 -1.14 4.80 10.48
CA THR A 247 -0.37 4.54 11.72
C THR A 247 -1.03 3.52 12.64
N ILE A 248 -0.18 2.74 13.31
CA ILE A 248 -0.52 1.93 14.49
C ILE A 248 -1.30 2.74 15.54
N GLN A 249 -0.97 4.02 15.68
CA GLN A 249 -1.54 4.94 16.67
C GLN A 249 -3.01 5.30 16.41
N SER A 250 -3.58 4.97 15.24
CA SER A 250 -4.99 5.23 14.93
C SER A 250 -5.96 4.28 15.64
N GLY A 251 -5.45 3.23 16.32
CA GLY A 251 -6.25 2.31 17.13
C GLY A 251 -7.03 1.25 16.35
N PHE A 252 -6.90 1.23 15.02
CA PHE A 252 -7.48 0.18 14.17
C PHE A 252 -6.71 -1.13 14.31
N SER A 253 -7.40 -2.25 14.08
CA SER A 253 -6.74 -3.56 14.06
C SER A 253 -5.92 -3.69 12.79
N ALA A 254 -4.60 -3.60 12.91
CA ALA A 254 -3.67 -3.87 11.81
C ALA A 254 -3.67 -5.35 11.36
N VAL A 255 -4.62 -6.16 11.82
CA VAL A 255 -4.83 -7.56 11.44
C VAL A 255 -6.33 -7.79 11.21
N ASN A 256 -6.71 -8.24 10.03
CA ASN A 256 -8.08 -8.68 9.71
C ASN A 256 -8.15 -10.21 9.67
N GLU A 257 -9.08 -10.81 10.42
CA GLU A 257 -9.48 -12.23 10.28
C GLU A 257 -10.96 -12.40 9.84
N SER A 258 -11.68 -11.29 9.67
CA SER A 258 -13.13 -11.24 9.38
C SER A 258 -13.47 -11.51 7.92
N LEU A 259 -12.64 -11.04 6.97
CA LEU A 259 -12.91 -11.10 5.52
C LEU A 259 -12.59 -12.48 4.90
N GLY A 260 -12.49 -13.52 5.73
CA GLY A 260 -12.26 -14.89 5.30
C GLY A 260 -10.80 -15.23 4.95
N TYR A 261 -9.86 -14.37 5.28
CA TYR A 261 -8.40 -14.61 5.21
C TYR A 261 -7.74 -14.11 6.50
N ARG A 262 -6.40 -14.04 6.53
CA ARG A 262 -5.66 -13.26 7.54
C ARG A 262 -4.80 -12.22 6.84
N SER A 263 -5.04 -10.93 7.06
CA SER A 263 -4.17 -9.85 6.60
C SER A 263 -3.36 -9.25 7.75
N VAL A 264 -2.31 -8.50 7.42
CA VAL A 264 -1.55 -7.65 8.32
C VAL A 264 -1.22 -6.35 7.58
N HIS A 265 -1.86 -5.24 7.96
CA HIS A 265 -1.50 -3.93 7.46
C HIS A 265 -0.18 -3.47 8.11
N ILE A 266 0.82 -3.21 7.29
CA ILE A 266 2.09 -2.61 7.68
C ILE A 266 1.97 -1.09 7.55
N PRO A 267 2.18 -0.32 8.64
CA PRO A 267 2.18 1.13 8.57
C PRO A 267 3.36 1.66 7.76
N SER A 268 3.24 2.89 7.29
CA SER A 268 4.27 3.52 6.46
C SER A 268 5.54 3.92 7.23
N LEU A 269 6.70 3.73 6.58
CA LEU A 269 7.97 4.31 7.00
C LEU A 269 8.09 5.81 6.74
N SER A 270 7.29 6.40 5.84
CA SER A 270 7.41 7.80 5.41
C SER A 270 6.06 8.46 5.03
N GLY A 271 5.77 9.62 5.60
CA GLY A 271 4.47 10.28 5.39
C GLY A 271 3.31 9.51 6.03
N THR A 272 3.54 8.95 7.22
CA THR A 272 2.56 8.26 8.07
C THR A 272 1.28 9.10 8.27
N ARG A 273 0.10 8.47 8.21
CA ARG A 273 -1.21 9.14 8.27
C ARG A 273 -2.07 8.69 9.44
N PHE A 274 -2.89 9.61 9.94
CA PHE A 274 -3.77 9.47 11.11
C PHE A 274 -5.23 9.55 10.67
N TYR A 275 -6.09 8.68 11.20
CA TYR A 275 -7.52 8.74 10.90
C TYR A 275 -8.23 9.85 11.68
N ASN A 276 -8.94 10.71 10.95
CA ASN A 276 -9.81 11.73 11.51
C ASN A 276 -11.28 11.27 11.44
N GLU A 277 -11.78 10.64 12.51
CA GLU A 277 -13.16 10.14 12.64
C GLU A 277 -14.24 11.18 12.26
N LYS A 278 -13.98 12.46 12.54
CA LYS A 278 -14.95 13.55 12.33
C LYS A 278 -15.06 13.97 10.86
N LEU A 279 -13.98 13.80 10.10
CA LEU A 279 -13.92 14.15 8.67
C LEU A 279 -13.97 12.91 7.76
N ASN A 280 -13.79 11.70 8.31
CA ASN A 280 -13.63 10.44 7.60
C ASN A 280 -12.55 10.51 6.50
N ILE A 281 -11.33 10.91 6.89
CA ILE A 281 -10.15 11.00 6.01
C ILE A 281 -8.89 10.59 6.78
N LEU A 282 -7.84 10.25 6.04
CA LEU A 282 -6.48 10.03 6.56
C LEU A 282 -5.63 11.30 6.40
N GLU A 283 -5.41 12.04 7.49
CA GLU A 283 -4.62 13.27 7.53
C GLU A 283 -3.13 12.98 7.77
N ASN A 284 -2.23 13.81 7.20
CA ASN A 284 -0.78 13.72 7.47
C ASN A 284 -0.35 14.42 8.76
N PHE A 285 -1.24 14.52 9.76
CA PHE A 285 -0.99 15.11 11.07
C PHE A 285 -2.08 14.70 12.08
N TYR A 286 -1.82 14.97 13.36
CA TYR A 286 -2.84 14.99 14.42
C TYR A 286 -2.65 16.21 15.34
N TYR A 287 -3.55 16.38 16.31
CA TYR A 287 -3.36 17.32 17.42
C TYR A 287 -3.12 16.57 18.71
N ASP A 288 -2.04 16.91 19.42
CA ASP A 288 -1.70 16.29 20.69
C ASP A 288 -2.63 16.74 21.84
N LYS A 289 -2.47 16.15 23.02
CA LYS A 289 -3.24 16.51 24.24
C LYS A 289 -3.10 17.97 24.69
N ASN A 290 -2.09 18.70 24.20
CA ASN A 290 -1.88 20.13 24.44
C ASN A 290 -2.43 21.02 23.29
N ASN A 291 -3.13 20.42 22.30
CA ASN A 291 -3.59 21.05 21.07
C ASN A 291 -2.42 21.54 20.15
N THR A 292 -1.28 20.86 20.21
CA THR A 292 -0.13 21.08 19.32
C THR A 292 -0.32 20.26 18.04
N LYS A 293 -0.12 20.86 16.86
CA LYS A 293 -0.17 20.11 15.59
C LYS A 293 1.12 19.31 15.41
N ILE A 294 1.01 17.98 15.35
CA ILE A 294 2.15 17.06 15.13
C ILE A 294 2.01 16.42 13.75
N TRP A 295 3.06 16.46 12.92
CA TRP A 295 3.02 15.99 11.53
C TRP A 295 3.44 14.51 11.38
N GLY A 296 2.92 13.86 10.33
CA GLY A 296 3.26 12.51 9.91
C GLY A 296 4.72 12.32 9.51
N ALA A 297 5.35 13.33 8.91
CA ALA A 297 6.79 13.37 8.62
C ALA A 297 7.71 13.24 9.86
N LEU A 298 7.16 13.35 11.07
CA LEU A 298 7.89 13.10 12.33
C LEU A 298 7.76 11.65 12.81
N HIS A 299 6.99 10.82 12.09
CA HIS A 299 6.68 9.43 12.41
C HIS A 299 7.24 8.48 11.34
N SER A 300 7.58 7.27 11.77
CA SER A 300 8.01 6.18 10.90
C SER A 300 7.81 4.86 11.62
N GLU A 301 7.08 3.93 11.02
CA GLU A 301 6.54 2.77 11.71
C GLU A 301 6.75 1.48 10.91
N GLY A 302 6.57 0.34 11.58
CA GLY A 302 6.64 -0.99 10.98
C GLY A 302 6.66 -2.05 12.07
N TYR A 303 7.13 -3.26 11.75
CA TYR A 303 7.11 -4.38 12.69
C TYR A 303 8.43 -5.15 12.79
N ILE A 304 8.62 -5.78 13.95
CA ILE A 304 9.34 -7.06 14.05
C ILE A 304 8.29 -8.14 14.30
N VAL A 305 8.23 -9.13 13.41
CA VAL A 305 7.32 -10.28 13.51
C VAL A 305 8.10 -11.47 14.06
N ASP A 306 7.80 -11.88 15.29
CA ASP A 306 8.27 -13.15 15.84
C ASP A 306 7.45 -14.31 15.28
N VAL A 307 8.12 -15.35 14.79
CA VAL A 307 7.46 -16.54 14.24
C VAL A 307 7.63 -17.72 15.18
N TYR A 308 6.51 -18.26 15.67
CA TYR A 308 6.45 -19.49 16.47
C TYR A 308 5.89 -20.63 15.61
N SER A 309 5.78 -21.84 16.18
CA SER A 309 5.27 -23.03 15.48
C SER A 309 3.82 -22.90 15.01
N GLN A 310 2.94 -22.31 15.84
CA GLN A 310 1.49 -22.27 15.63
C GLN A 310 0.90 -20.84 15.64
N LYS A 311 1.74 -19.81 15.78
CA LYS A 311 1.36 -18.40 15.86
C LYS A 311 2.48 -17.49 15.32
N ILE A 312 2.14 -16.26 14.99
CA ILE A 312 3.11 -15.15 14.91
C ILE A 312 2.77 -14.10 15.98
N VAL A 313 3.76 -13.32 16.41
CA VAL A 313 3.58 -12.18 17.32
C VAL A 313 4.18 -10.95 16.65
N ILE A 314 3.30 -10.03 16.24
CA ILE A 314 3.61 -8.80 15.52
C ILE A 314 3.85 -7.71 16.56
N LYS A 315 5.08 -7.20 16.64
CA LYS A 315 5.48 -6.15 17.58
C LYS A 315 5.61 -4.83 16.83
N GLY A 316 4.90 -3.81 17.30
CA GLY A 316 5.02 -2.46 16.76
C GLY A 316 6.43 -1.91 16.96
N MET A 317 7.03 -1.40 15.90
CA MET A 317 8.29 -0.66 15.94
C MET A 317 8.06 0.78 15.52
N ASN A 318 8.57 1.70 16.32
CA ASN A 318 8.66 3.11 15.99
C ASN A 318 10.12 3.43 15.61
N PHE A 319 10.37 3.72 14.33
CA PHE A 319 11.69 4.06 13.80
C PHE A 319 11.98 5.57 13.87
N ALA A 320 11.00 6.40 14.22
CA ALA A 320 11.09 7.85 14.34
C ALA A 320 9.91 8.39 15.16
N ALA A 321 10.12 8.81 16.41
CA ALA A 321 9.03 9.07 17.35
C ALA A 321 8.79 10.57 17.64
N GLY A 322 8.19 11.32 16.71
CA GLY A 322 7.81 12.72 16.94
C GLY A 322 9.05 13.60 17.20
N ASP A 323 9.02 14.37 18.29
CA ASP A 323 10.19 15.16 18.75
C ASP A 323 11.43 14.29 19.06
N LYS A 324 11.25 12.99 19.34
CA LYS A 324 12.33 12.02 19.51
C LYS A 324 12.78 11.38 18.19
N ARG A 325 12.59 12.00 17.01
CA ARG A 325 12.86 11.41 15.67
C ARG A 325 14.22 10.69 15.48
N ASN A 326 15.20 10.97 16.32
CA ASN A 326 16.52 10.31 16.35
C ASN A 326 16.58 8.97 17.13
N GLN A 327 15.48 8.52 17.73
CA GLN A 327 15.38 7.31 18.54
C GLN A 327 14.54 6.24 17.81
N VAL A 328 14.87 4.97 18.06
CA VAL A 328 14.09 3.80 17.62
C VAL A 328 13.65 3.05 18.86
N GLU A 329 12.35 2.91 19.08
CA GLU A 329 11.76 2.26 20.25
C GLU A 329 10.57 1.36 19.85
N PRO A 330 10.33 0.21 20.52
CA PRO A 330 9.11 -0.55 20.31
C PRO A 330 7.88 0.24 20.78
N PHE A 331 6.73 0.04 20.16
CA PHE A 331 5.45 0.45 20.74
C PHE A 331 5.13 -0.48 21.93
N GLU A 332 5.31 0.00 23.16
CA GLU A 332 5.17 -0.81 24.39
C GLU A 332 3.80 -1.50 24.49
N ASP A 333 2.73 -0.82 24.05
CA ASP A 333 1.36 -1.33 24.08
C ASP A 333 0.92 -2.08 22.79
N PHE A 334 1.73 -2.12 21.73
CA PHE A 334 1.33 -2.76 20.45
C PHE A 334 2.02 -4.11 20.20
N CYS A 335 1.33 -5.19 20.60
CA CYS A 335 1.77 -6.56 20.44
C CYS A 335 0.59 -7.47 20.05
N VAL A 336 0.42 -7.75 18.75
CA VAL A 336 -0.69 -8.56 18.24
C VAL A 336 -0.25 -10.01 18.05
N THR A 337 -0.98 -10.97 18.64
CA THR A 337 -0.77 -12.40 18.42
C THR A 337 -1.77 -12.94 17.41
N LEU A 338 -1.28 -13.47 16.29
CA LEU A 338 -2.10 -14.06 15.23
C LEU A 338 -1.88 -15.58 15.18
N ASN A 339 -2.96 -16.36 15.24
CA ASN A 339 -2.88 -17.82 15.22
C ASN A 339 -2.65 -18.32 13.78
N THR A 340 -1.52 -19.01 13.58
CA THR A 340 -1.10 -19.55 12.28
C THR A 340 -0.81 -21.05 12.39
N PRO A 341 -1.77 -21.88 12.88
CA PRO A 341 -1.54 -23.30 13.02
C PRO A 341 -1.30 -23.94 11.66
N LEU A 342 -0.29 -24.80 11.57
CA LEU A 342 -0.04 -25.59 10.36
C LEU A 342 -1.25 -26.47 10.08
N VAL A 343 -1.80 -26.37 8.85
CA VAL A 343 -2.85 -27.26 8.36
C VAL A 343 -2.21 -28.60 8.00
N ILE A 344 -1.91 -29.40 9.03
CA ILE A 344 -1.59 -30.80 8.87
C ILE A 344 -2.89 -31.49 8.46
N THR A 345 -3.12 -31.58 7.14
CA THR A 345 -4.02 -32.57 6.58
C THR A 345 -3.47 -33.93 6.98
N GLN A 346 -4.09 -34.57 7.97
CA GLN A 346 -3.85 -35.99 8.20
C GLN A 346 -4.26 -36.70 6.90
N GLU A 347 -3.30 -37.31 6.21
CA GLU A 347 -3.67 -38.29 5.18
C GLU A 347 -4.54 -39.36 5.85
N PRO A 348 -5.66 -39.78 5.24
CA PRO A 348 -6.49 -40.81 5.81
C PRO A 348 -5.63 -42.07 5.95
N THR A 349 -5.34 -42.46 7.19
CA THR A 349 -4.53 -43.64 7.48
C THR A 349 -5.25 -44.84 6.89
N LEU A 350 -4.72 -45.36 5.78
CA LEU A 350 -5.18 -46.61 5.17
C LEU A 350 -4.96 -47.73 6.19
N GLU A 351 -6.01 -48.05 6.95
CA GLU A 351 -6.03 -49.24 7.79
C GLU A 351 -5.77 -50.45 6.89
N LYS A 352 -4.58 -51.03 7.04
CA LYS A 352 -4.11 -52.13 6.20
C LYS A 352 -4.76 -53.43 6.68
N THR A 353 -6.06 -53.54 6.43
CA THR A 353 -6.91 -54.68 6.77
C THR A 353 -6.27 -55.97 6.26
N THR A 354 -5.67 -56.71 7.19
CA THR A 354 -4.79 -57.83 6.87
C THR A 354 -5.63 -59.07 6.62
N VAL A 355 -6.23 -59.17 5.44
CA VAL A 355 -6.99 -60.35 5.02
C VAL A 355 -6.02 -61.50 4.74
N THR A 356 -5.84 -62.37 5.74
CA THR A 356 -5.20 -63.67 5.54
C THR A 356 -6.14 -64.58 4.77
N ALA A 357 -5.81 -64.88 3.51
CA ALA A 357 -6.44 -65.94 2.72
C ALA A 357 -5.44 -67.09 2.51
N SER A 358 -5.92 -68.33 2.64
CA SER A 358 -5.12 -69.55 2.58
C SER A 358 -4.86 -70.04 1.16
N GLU A 359 -3.76 -70.79 0.98
CA GLU A 359 -3.42 -71.46 -0.28
C GLU A 359 -4.45 -72.54 -0.67
N THR A 360 -4.87 -72.53 -1.94
CA THR A 360 -5.43 -73.69 -2.66
C THR A 360 -5.00 -73.64 -4.12
N THR A 361 -4.63 -74.78 -4.69
CA THR A 361 -4.04 -74.94 -6.02
C THR A 361 -5.03 -75.48 -7.06
N GLU A 362 -5.06 -74.90 -8.26
CA GLU A 362 -5.57 -75.39 -9.57
C GLU A 362 -5.84 -74.15 -10.46
N GLU A 363 -5.78 -74.15 -11.80
CA GLU A 363 -5.09 -74.96 -12.81
C GLU A 363 -4.86 -74.04 -14.04
N ALA A 364 -3.86 -74.29 -14.89
CA ALA A 364 -3.48 -73.36 -15.97
C ALA A 364 -4.24 -73.58 -17.29
N THR A 365 -4.76 -72.50 -17.89
CA THR A 365 -5.22 -72.44 -19.30
C THR A 365 -4.83 -71.11 -19.95
N GLU A 366 -4.76 -71.07 -21.29
CA GLU A 366 -3.96 -70.10 -22.04
C GLU A 366 -4.68 -68.82 -22.53
N ILE A 367 -3.89 -67.73 -22.50
CA ILE A 367 -3.86 -66.45 -23.25
C ILE A 367 -4.86 -66.20 -24.42
N PRO A 368 -5.26 -64.93 -24.67
CA PRO A 368 -4.40 -64.05 -25.49
C PRO A 368 -4.12 -62.65 -24.91
N GLU A 369 -3.01 -62.06 -25.33
CA GLU A 369 -2.56 -60.71 -24.94
C GLU A 369 -3.37 -59.60 -25.62
N THR A 370 -3.62 -58.47 -24.94
CA THR A 370 -3.92 -57.19 -25.61
C THR A 370 -3.50 -55.99 -24.74
N ILE A 371 -2.33 -55.43 -25.06
CA ILE A 371 -1.96 -54.00 -25.01
C ILE A 371 -2.29 -53.21 -23.72
N MET A 372 -1.24 -52.91 -22.94
CA MET A 372 -1.17 -51.64 -22.19
C MET A 372 -0.50 -50.57 -23.07
N PRO A 373 -0.95 -49.30 -23.06
CA PRO A 373 -0.20 -48.21 -23.69
C PRO A 373 1.04 -47.86 -22.85
N THR A 374 2.22 -47.99 -23.45
CA THR A 374 3.51 -47.58 -22.84
C THR A 374 3.70 -46.06 -22.89
N GLU A 375 4.60 -45.56 -22.05
CA GLU A 375 5.00 -44.14 -21.99
C GLU A 375 5.52 -43.61 -23.35
N PRO A 376 5.23 -42.35 -23.71
CA PRO A 376 5.79 -41.71 -24.89
C PRO A 376 7.17 -41.08 -24.59
N ILE A 377 8.24 -41.78 -24.94
CA ILE A 377 9.56 -41.17 -25.16
C ILE A 377 9.68 -40.87 -26.67
N PHE A 378 9.79 -39.59 -27.06
CA PHE A 378 10.42 -39.15 -28.31
C PHE A 378 10.70 -37.62 -28.23
N THR A 379 11.95 -37.18 -28.01
CA THR A 379 12.97 -36.73 -29.00
C THR A 379 12.84 -35.29 -29.51
N ASP A 380 13.98 -34.61 -29.52
CA ASP A 380 14.21 -33.22 -29.94
C ASP A 380 14.37 -33.10 -31.48
N PRO A 381 13.77 -32.10 -32.18
CA PRO A 381 13.89 -31.95 -33.63
C PRO A 381 15.19 -31.27 -34.08
N MET A 382 16.24 -32.08 -34.19
CA MET A 382 17.47 -31.96 -34.99
C MET A 382 17.81 -30.62 -35.69
N GLU A 383 18.94 -30.04 -35.27
CA GLU A 383 19.72 -29.01 -35.95
C GLU A 383 20.20 -29.44 -37.36
N THR A 384 20.29 -28.52 -38.33
CA THR A 384 20.95 -28.75 -39.63
C THR A 384 22.07 -27.75 -39.90
N THR A 385 23.30 -28.25 -39.98
CA THR A 385 24.53 -27.45 -40.11
C THR A 385 25.01 -27.33 -41.56
N VAL A 386 25.60 -26.18 -41.92
CA VAL A 386 26.41 -26.02 -43.14
C VAL A 386 27.70 -25.26 -42.84
N THR A 387 28.77 -26.03 -42.62
CA THR A 387 30.21 -25.77 -42.83
C THR A 387 30.78 -24.34 -42.83
N SER A 388 31.80 -24.13 -41.99
CA SER A 388 32.72 -22.98 -41.94
C SER A 388 33.57 -22.79 -43.21
N PRO A 389 34.30 -21.67 -43.35
CA PRO A 389 35.69 -21.67 -42.84
C PRO A 389 36.10 -20.41 -42.05
N VAL A 390 37.23 -20.52 -41.33
CA VAL A 390 37.84 -19.45 -40.52
C VAL A 390 38.72 -18.52 -41.39
N VAL A 391 38.63 -17.21 -41.14
CA VAL A 391 39.66 -16.20 -41.46
C VAL A 391 39.81 -15.26 -40.25
N SER A 392 41.03 -14.78 -40.00
CA SER A 392 41.42 -13.97 -38.84
C SER A 392 41.15 -12.47 -38.98
N GLU A 393 41.01 -11.81 -37.81
CA GLU A 393 41.33 -10.42 -37.39
C GLU A 393 41.93 -9.41 -38.41
N PRO A 394 41.72 -8.07 -38.22
CA PRO A 394 41.62 -7.39 -36.91
C PRO A 394 40.48 -6.35 -36.76
N ALA A 395 40.47 -5.68 -35.59
CA ALA A 395 39.48 -4.68 -35.18
C ALA A 395 39.59 -3.31 -35.89
N THR A 396 38.47 -2.58 -35.94
CA THR A 396 38.41 -1.12 -36.20
C THR A 396 37.34 -0.46 -35.34
N ASP A 397 37.66 0.75 -34.87
CA ASP A 397 36.76 1.68 -34.17
C ASP A 397 35.81 2.38 -35.16
N PHE A 398 34.58 2.70 -34.73
CA PHE A 398 33.65 3.56 -35.46
C PHE A 398 32.80 4.41 -34.49
N GLN A 399 33.14 5.69 -34.42
CA GLN A 399 32.40 6.71 -33.67
C GLN A 399 30.98 6.93 -34.22
N LYS A 400 30.03 7.23 -33.33
CA LYS A 400 28.69 7.75 -33.69
C LYS A 400 28.79 9.29 -33.87
N PRO A 401 28.16 9.90 -34.89
CA PRO A 401 28.45 11.30 -35.26
C PRO A 401 27.87 12.33 -34.28
N THR A 402 28.65 13.38 -34.00
CA THR A 402 28.23 14.63 -33.36
C THR A 402 28.08 15.74 -34.39
N GLU A 403 26.94 16.43 -34.41
CA GLU A 403 26.74 17.64 -35.22
C GLU A 403 27.32 18.88 -34.52
N ASN A 404 28.43 19.41 -35.04
CA ASN A 404 29.02 20.66 -34.57
C ASN A 404 28.50 21.86 -35.38
N ILE A 405 27.55 22.62 -34.82
CA ILE A 405 27.15 23.91 -35.39
C ILE A 405 28.26 24.93 -35.11
N THR A 406 29.02 25.30 -36.15
CA THR A 406 30.10 26.28 -36.06
C THR A 406 29.58 27.67 -36.43
N THR A 407 29.67 28.64 -35.51
CA THR A 407 29.40 30.05 -35.79
C THR A 407 30.68 30.87 -35.64
N SER A 408 31.10 31.54 -36.72
CA SER A 408 32.37 32.24 -36.79
C SER A 408 32.20 33.74 -36.56
N ALA A 409 32.94 34.31 -35.61
CA ALA A 409 33.11 35.75 -35.45
C ALA A 409 34.59 36.08 -35.18
N MET A 410 35.15 37.05 -35.92
CA MET A 410 36.50 37.56 -35.66
C MET A 410 36.45 38.74 -34.69
N ASN A 411 37.39 38.78 -33.75
CA ASN A 411 37.85 40.01 -33.10
C ASN A 411 39.21 40.44 -33.70
N THR A 412 39.56 41.71 -33.54
CA THR A 412 40.74 42.32 -34.17
C THR A 412 41.99 42.24 -33.30
N GLU A 413 42.48 41.03 -33.01
CA GLU A 413 43.90 40.74 -32.71
C GLU A 413 44.15 39.22 -32.70
N GLY A 414 45.03 38.75 -33.59
CA GLY A 414 45.08 37.33 -33.98
C GLY A 414 45.86 36.42 -33.04
N THR A 415 45.21 35.88 -32.01
CA THR A 415 45.69 34.72 -31.23
C THR A 415 44.54 33.76 -30.91
N TYR A 416 44.81 32.45 -30.90
CA TYR A 416 43.84 31.41 -30.52
C TYR A 416 44.06 30.95 -29.08
N PHE A 417 42.99 30.93 -28.29
CA PHE A 417 42.91 30.21 -27.02
C PHE A 417 41.65 29.34 -27.01
N THR A 418 41.75 28.14 -26.44
CA THR A 418 40.64 27.20 -26.29
C THR A 418 40.35 26.98 -24.81
N GLU A 419 39.28 27.59 -24.30
CA GLU A 419 38.72 27.28 -22.98
C GLU A 419 37.34 26.62 -23.14
N SER A 420 37.13 25.53 -22.41
CA SER A 420 35.89 24.74 -22.45
C SER A 420 34.89 25.28 -21.43
N VAL A 421 34.12 26.31 -21.80
CA VAL A 421 33.07 26.85 -20.93
C VAL A 421 31.82 25.95 -20.98
N THR A 422 31.61 25.13 -19.96
CA THR A 422 30.37 24.35 -19.80
C THR A 422 29.28 25.21 -19.17
N THR A 423 28.38 25.76 -19.98
CA THR A 423 27.21 26.53 -19.51
C THR A 423 26.14 25.60 -18.92
N VAL A 424 26.21 25.34 -17.61
CA VAL A 424 25.13 24.69 -16.86
C VAL A 424 23.98 25.67 -16.67
N THR A 425 22.95 25.57 -17.51
CA THR A 425 21.66 26.23 -17.28
C THR A 425 20.88 25.46 -16.23
N ASN A 426 20.92 25.92 -14.97
CA ASN A 426 20.06 25.39 -13.91
C ASN A 426 18.58 25.68 -14.22
N PRO A 427 17.70 24.67 -14.36
CA PRO A 427 16.27 24.89 -14.22
C PRO A 427 15.97 25.31 -12.76
N THR A 428 15.05 26.25 -12.59
CA THR A 428 14.77 26.87 -11.28
C THR A 428 14.11 25.90 -10.31
N LYS A 429 14.76 25.70 -9.16
CA LYS A 429 14.25 24.98 -7.99
C LYS A 429 12.89 25.56 -7.52
N PRO A 430 11.82 24.76 -7.35
CA PRO A 430 10.62 25.20 -6.64
C PRO A 430 10.94 25.41 -5.15
N ILE A 431 10.54 26.56 -4.61
CA ILE A 431 10.78 26.93 -3.21
C ILE A 431 9.53 26.59 -2.39
N TYR A 432 9.63 25.54 -1.57
CA TYR A 432 8.70 25.29 -0.47
C TYR A 432 9.21 25.94 0.83
N PRO A 433 8.33 26.45 1.71
CA PRO A 433 8.75 27.28 2.84
C PRO A 433 9.39 26.45 3.96
N THR A 434 10.70 26.60 4.13
CA THR A 434 11.41 26.12 5.33
C THR A 434 10.91 26.88 6.55
N ALA A 435 10.39 26.18 7.56
CA ALA A 435 9.99 26.79 8.82
C ALA A 435 11.21 27.31 9.59
N ILE A 436 11.28 28.63 9.80
CA ILE A 436 12.32 29.26 10.61
C ILE A 436 11.89 29.24 12.07
N THR A 437 12.44 28.33 12.87
CA THR A 437 12.36 28.42 14.34
C THR A 437 13.44 29.38 14.84
N THR A 438 13.02 30.44 15.53
CA THR A 438 13.94 31.41 16.14
C THR A 438 13.78 31.33 17.67
N GLU A 439 14.76 30.73 18.35
CA GLU A 439 14.92 30.88 19.80
C GLU A 439 16.29 31.47 20.12
N ALA A 440 16.33 32.32 21.14
CA ALA A 440 17.49 33.12 21.49
C ALA A 440 18.18 32.60 22.75
N PHE A 441 19.51 32.56 22.74
CA PHE A 441 20.32 32.43 23.95
C PHE A 441 21.39 33.52 24.02
N THR A 442 21.77 33.89 25.24
CA THR A 442 22.42 35.17 25.53
C THR A 442 23.88 35.05 25.99
N SER A 443 24.67 36.03 25.55
CA SER A 443 25.80 36.67 26.26
C SER A 443 27.13 35.91 26.50
N LEU A 444 28.17 36.41 25.80
CA LEU A 444 29.56 36.70 26.28
C LEU A 444 30.58 35.55 26.45
N PRO A 445 31.90 35.82 26.33
CA PRO A 445 32.61 36.89 25.60
C PRO A 445 33.78 36.38 24.70
N ALA A 446 34.56 37.32 24.12
CA ALA A 446 35.52 37.11 23.03
C ALA A 446 36.91 36.52 23.39
N ASP A 447 37.52 35.83 22.42
CA ASP A 447 38.91 35.99 21.91
C ASP A 447 39.25 34.86 20.88
N ILE A 448 40.07 35.02 19.82
CA ILE A 448 40.62 36.20 19.11
C ILE A 448 41.12 35.80 17.67
N ILE A 449 41.43 36.79 16.81
CA ILE A 449 42.31 36.84 15.58
C ILE A 449 42.85 35.49 14.99
N GLU A 450 42.74 35.19 13.68
CA GLU A 450 43.36 35.95 12.56
C GLU A 450 42.61 35.91 11.21
N THR A 451 42.99 36.81 10.28
CA THR A 451 42.27 37.15 9.04
C THR A 451 43.10 37.00 7.76
N THR A 452 42.45 36.59 6.66
CA THR A 452 42.70 37.21 5.33
C THR A 452 41.39 37.38 4.56
N SER A 453 41.18 38.57 4.02
CA SER A 453 40.00 38.97 3.25
C SER A 453 40.37 39.33 1.82
N PHE A 454 39.44 39.22 0.88
CA PHE A 454 39.19 40.29 -0.10
C PHE A 454 37.69 40.32 -0.45
N ALA A 455 37.20 41.47 -0.92
CA ALA A 455 35.78 41.83 -1.00
C ALA A 455 35.40 42.37 -2.40
N VAL A 456 34.29 43.14 -2.48
CA VAL A 456 33.62 43.74 -3.66
C VAL A 456 32.42 42.90 -4.17
N SER A 457 31.20 43.44 -4.35
CA SER A 457 30.58 44.66 -3.81
C SER A 457 29.06 44.62 -3.98
N ASP A 458 28.32 45.16 -3.02
CA ASP A 458 26.87 45.42 -3.11
C ASP A 458 26.57 46.75 -3.83
N PRO A 459 25.45 46.85 -4.55
CA PRO A 459 24.73 48.12 -4.68
C PRO A 459 23.23 47.99 -4.35
N THR A 460 22.83 48.61 -3.24
CA THR A 460 21.44 48.95 -2.94
C THR A 460 21.01 50.22 -3.68
N GLU A 461 19.79 50.23 -4.23
CA GLU A 461 19.02 51.48 -4.43
C GLU A 461 17.56 51.27 -4.02
N GLU A 462 17.03 52.21 -3.23
CA GLU A 462 15.59 52.37 -3.00
C GLU A 462 15.02 53.35 -4.04
N ILE A 463 13.81 53.09 -4.55
CA ILE A 463 12.98 54.15 -5.15
C ILE A 463 11.54 53.96 -4.68
N ASN A 464 10.93 55.02 -4.15
CA ASN A 464 9.56 55.04 -3.64
C ASN A 464 8.84 56.31 -4.10
N THR A 465 7.77 56.17 -4.90
CA THR A 465 6.90 57.28 -5.31
C THR A 465 5.45 56.81 -5.53
N ASP A 466 4.53 57.46 -4.84
CA ASP A 466 3.07 57.35 -5.01
C ASP A 466 2.53 58.17 -6.20
N VAL A 467 1.20 58.07 -6.42
CA VAL A 467 0.27 59.07 -7.03
C VAL A 467 -0.41 58.72 -8.38
N ALA A 468 -1.62 58.17 -8.24
CA ALA A 468 -2.90 58.53 -8.89
C ALA A 468 -3.18 58.44 -10.42
N VAL A 469 -4.15 57.57 -10.74
CA VAL A 469 -5.42 57.83 -11.49
C VAL A 469 -5.39 58.48 -12.89
N SER A 470 -5.85 57.71 -13.89
CA SER A 470 -6.83 58.16 -14.91
C SER A 470 -7.67 56.97 -15.40
N SER A 471 -8.77 57.19 -16.14
CA SER A 471 -9.93 56.27 -16.14
C SER A 471 -10.68 56.07 -17.47
N GLN A 472 -11.11 54.82 -17.73
CA GLN A 472 -12.36 54.44 -18.41
C GLN A 472 -12.51 54.84 -19.92
N PRO A 473 -13.58 54.43 -20.64
CA PRO A 473 -14.60 53.40 -20.38
C PRO A 473 -14.75 52.33 -21.49
N GLN A 474 -15.59 51.31 -21.27
CA GLN A 474 -16.78 50.95 -22.10
C GLN A 474 -17.35 49.58 -21.66
N THR A 475 -18.34 49.54 -20.77
CA THR A 475 -19.81 49.56 -21.01
C THR A 475 -20.45 48.21 -21.32
N SER A 476 -21.17 47.66 -20.34
CA SER A 476 -22.13 46.57 -20.47
C SER A 476 -23.55 47.09 -20.79
N VAL A 477 -24.35 46.29 -21.51
CA VAL A 477 -25.81 46.45 -21.63
C VAL A 477 -26.46 45.06 -21.66
N SER A 478 -27.63 44.92 -21.03
CA SER A 478 -28.43 43.68 -20.98
C SER A 478 -29.92 43.99 -21.19
N ALA A 479 -30.60 43.24 -22.06
CA ALA A 479 -32.07 43.21 -22.23
C ALA A 479 -32.49 41.93 -22.99
N SER A 480 -33.79 41.65 -23.09
CA SER A 480 -34.35 40.32 -23.39
C SER A 480 -35.48 40.32 -24.45
N GLU A 481 -35.99 39.11 -24.72
CA GLU A 481 -37.30 38.76 -25.34
C GLU A 481 -37.51 38.90 -26.87
N GLY A 482 -38.28 37.95 -27.44
CA GLY A 482 -38.81 37.98 -28.82
C GLY A 482 -38.84 36.61 -29.53
N LEU A 483 -40.02 35.99 -29.68
CA LEU A 483 -40.24 34.77 -30.49
C LEU A 483 -40.61 35.11 -31.94
N ALA A 484 -40.29 34.22 -32.90
CA ALA A 484 -41.24 33.69 -33.90
C ALA A 484 -40.69 32.52 -34.76
N GLU A 485 -41.61 31.65 -35.16
CA GLU A 485 -41.48 30.36 -35.87
C GLU A 485 -40.94 30.40 -37.32
N THR A 486 -40.52 29.24 -37.85
CA THR A 486 -41.10 28.64 -39.08
C THR A 486 -40.77 27.13 -39.15
N THR A 487 -41.72 26.34 -39.70
CA THR A 487 -41.80 24.87 -39.65
C THR A 487 -41.22 24.13 -40.87
N CYS A 488 -41.02 22.80 -40.76
CA CYS A 488 -41.36 21.88 -41.86
C CYS A 488 -41.75 20.46 -41.39
N THR A 489 -42.78 19.89 -42.03
CA THR A 489 -43.48 18.59 -41.77
C THR A 489 -43.19 17.56 -42.88
N ALA A 490 -43.51 16.25 -42.86
CA ALA A 490 -44.08 15.24 -41.93
C ALA A 490 -43.68 13.83 -42.49
N SER A 491 -43.94 12.67 -41.85
CA SER A 491 -45.17 11.85 -42.00
C SER A 491 -44.82 10.35 -41.83
N ALA A 492 -45.69 9.37 -41.53
CA ALA A 492 -46.81 9.24 -40.57
C ALA A 492 -47.31 7.76 -40.57
N SER A 493 -47.78 7.22 -39.44
CA SER A 493 -48.64 6.00 -39.41
C SER A 493 -49.47 5.90 -38.11
N HIS A 494 -50.59 5.17 -38.15
CA HIS A 494 -51.55 4.92 -37.05
C HIS A 494 -51.12 3.72 -36.17
N SER A 495 -51.69 3.43 -34.98
CA SER A 495 -53.05 3.73 -34.50
C SER A 495 -53.18 3.92 -32.97
N THR A 496 -54.34 4.49 -32.60
CA THR A 496 -54.99 4.64 -31.28
C THR A 496 -54.78 3.53 -30.21
N SER A 497 -54.95 3.72 -28.88
CA SER A 497 -55.02 4.85 -27.90
C SER A 497 -55.42 4.25 -26.50
N LYS A 498 -55.64 4.86 -25.31
CA LYS A 498 -55.64 6.22 -24.68
C LYS A 498 -55.85 6.03 -23.14
N PRO A 499 -55.36 6.86 -22.18
CA PRO A 499 -54.16 7.71 -22.10
C PRO A 499 -53.14 7.17 -21.06
N ILE A 500 -51.91 7.70 -21.06
CA ILE A 500 -50.96 7.63 -19.93
C ILE A 500 -50.34 9.03 -19.82
N GLU A 501 -50.11 9.52 -18.59
CA GLU A 501 -49.39 10.77 -18.35
C GLU A 501 -47.92 10.61 -18.78
N SER A 502 -47.44 11.51 -19.63
CA SER A 502 -46.04 11.53 -20.05
C SER A 502 -45.20 12.21 -18.97
N GLU A 503 -44.94 11.48 -17.89
CA GLU A 503 -43.84 11.77 -16.97
C GLU A 503 -42.58 12.02 -17.80
N THR A 504 -41.99 13.21 -17.68
CA THR A 504 -40.66 13.46 -18.22
C THR A 504 -39.67 12.69 -17.36
N ASP A 505 -38.98 11.71 -17.94
CA ASP A 505 -37.98 10.92 -17.22
C ASP A 505 -36.73 11.77 -16.92
N ASN A 506 -36.81 12.52 -15.82
CA ASN A 506 -35.74 13.35 -15.29
C ASN A 506 -34.74 12.55 -14.44
N GLY A 507 -34.81 11.20 -14.48
CA GLY A 507 -34.02 10.29 -13.68
C GLY A 507 -34.45 10.20 -12.21
N ILE A 508 -33.64 9.51 -11.40
CA ILE A 508 -33.97 9.16 -10.01
C ILE A 508 -33.30 10.14 -9.02
N SER A 509 -34.07 10.64 -8.05
CA SER A 509 -33.56 11.53 -6.99
C SER A 509 -32.57 10.79 -6.10
N GLY A 510 -31.34 11.31 -6.02
CA GLY A 510 -30.20 10.72 -5.32
C GLY A 510 -29.38 9.71 -6.13
N ASP A 511 -29.78 9.40 -7.37
CA ASP A 511 -29.03 8.54 -8.31
C ASP A 511 -28.20 9.46 -9.20
N VAL A 512 -27.14 10.02 -8.63
CA VAL A 512 -26.36 11.07 -9.28
C VAL A 512 -25.59 10.49 -10.46
N ASN A 513 -25.03 9.29 -10.32
CA ASN A 513 -24.20 8.66 -11.35
C ASN A 513 -24.97 7.90 -12.45
N ASP A 514 -26.30 7.83 -12.39
CA ASP A 514 -27.17 7.09 -13.34
C ASP A 514 -26.95 5.55 -13.34
N ASP A 515 -26.42 4.96 -12.25
CA ASP A 515 -26.20 3.50 -12.14
C ASP A 515 -27.46 2.69 -11.75
N GLY A 516 -28.58 3.40 -11.56
CA GLY A 516 -29.90 2.85 -11.25
C GLY A 516 -30.11 2.58 -9.75
N LYS A 517 -29.23 3.08 -8.89
CA LYS A 517 -29.20 2.79 -7.45
C LYS A 517 -28.66 3.97 -6.66
N VAL A 518 -29.52 4.66 -5.91
CA VAL A 518 -29.12 5.62 -4.86
C VAL A 518 -28.23 4.91 -3.83
N ASN A 519 -26.92 5.16 -3.88
CA ASN A 519 -25.91 4.48 -3.07
C ASN A 519 -24.80 5.43 -2.58
N ILE A 520 -23.75 4.89 -1.94
CA ILE A 520 -22.67 5.74 -1.39
C ILE A 520 -21.90 6.49 -2.48
N LYS A 521 -21.80 5.93 -3.69
CA LYS A 521 -21.13 6.57 -4.84
C LYS A 521 -21.75 7.91 -5.19
N ASP A 522 -23.06 8.07 -5.04
CA ASP A 522 -23.77 9.32 -5.35
C ASP A 522 -23.42 10.41 -4.34
N ALA A 523 -23.36 10.07 -3.05
CA ALA A 523 -22.85 10.96 -2.02
C ALA A 523 -21.38 11.36 -2.27
N THR A 524 -20.53 10.41 -2.66
CA THR A 524 -19.14 10.66 -3.04
C THR A 524 -19.01 11.54 -4.29
N THR A 525 -19.90 11.38 -5.27
CA THR A 525 -19.98 12.23 -6.47
C THR A 525 -20.34 13.69 -6.11
N ILE A 526 -21.32 13.89 -5.21
CA ILE A 526 -21.64 15.20 -4.65
C ILE A 526 -20.48 15.79 -3.84
N GLN A 527 -19.75 14.98 -3.08
CA GLN A 527 -18.57 15.43 -2.32
C GLN A 527 -17.43 15.87 -3.25
N LYS A 528 -17.14 15.11 -4.31
CA LYS A 528 -16.16 15.48 -5.35
C LYS A 528 -16.53 16.79 -6.06
N PHE A 529 -17.83 17.00 -6.32
CA PHE A 529 -18.34 18.27 -6.85
C PHE A 529 -18.17 19.43 -5.85
N ALA A 530 -18.57 19.26 -4.60
CA ALA A 530 -18.42 20.28 -3.56
C ALA A 530 -16.95 20.64 -3.28
N ALA A 531 -16.02 19.69 -3.48
CA ALA A 531 -14.58 19.89 -3.41
C ALA A 531 -13.94 20.47 -4.69
N LYS A 532 -14.71 20.65 -5.78
CA LYS A 532 -14.24 21.07 -7.11
C LYS A 532 -13.23 20.11 -7.76
N ILE A 533 -13.33 18.83 -7.44
CA ILE A 533 -12.55 17.73 -8.03
C ILE A 533 -13.26 17.21 -9.30
N LEU A 534 -14.57 17.43 -9.42
CA LEU A 534 -15.45 17.01 -10.50
C LEU A 534 -16.44 18.15 -10.80
N ASP A 535 -16.80 18.37 -12.07
CA ASP A 535 -17.97 19.16 -12.46
C ASP A 535 -19.12 18.23 -12.85
N LEU A 536 -20.34 18.55 -12.40
CA LEU A 536 -21.55 17.80 -12.73
C LEU A 536 -22.28 18.42 -13.92
N THR A 537 -22.84 17.60 -14.81
CA THR A 537 -23.84 18.02 -15.80
C THR A 537 -25.13 18.49 -15.13
N ASP A 538 -26.00 19.21 -15.83
CA ASP A 538 -27.21 19.76 -15.21
C ASP A 538 -28.25 18.67 -14.86
N ALA A 539 -28.22 17.52 -15.52
CA ALA A 539 -29.01 16.33 -15.14
C ALA A 539 -28.49 15.70 -13.84
N GLU A 540 -27.17 15.52 -13.71
CA GLU A 540 -26.56 15.04 -12.45
C GLU A 540 -26.81 16.03 -11.31
N LYS A 541 -26.75 17.35 -11.56
CA LYS A 541 -27.11 18.37 -10.57
C LYS A 541 -28.58 18.26 -10.13
N LEU A 542 -29.51 18.01 -11.05
CA LEU A 542 -30.93 17.83 -10.75
C LEU A 542 -31.16 16.59 -9.87
N ARG A 543 -30.48 15.48 -10.16
CA ARG A 543 -30.52 14.26 -9.33
C ARG A 543 -29.82 14.43 -7.98
N ALA A 544 -28.86 15.34 -7.89
CA ALA A 544 -28.07 15.63 -6.69
C ALA A 544 -28.70 16.65 -5.72
N ASP A 545 -29.63 17.52 -6.15
CA ASP A 545 -30.35 18.44 -5.24
C ASP A 545 -31.50 17.71 -4.52
N VAL A 546 -31.15 16.70 -3.73
CA VAL A 546 -32.12 15.79 -3.09
C VAL A 546 -32.96 16.47 -2.00
N ASN A 547 -32.53 17.66 -1.56
CA ASN A 547 -33.25 18.50 -0.61
C ASN A 547 -34.09 19.62 -1.26
N ALA A 548 -33.91 19.85 -2.57
CA ALA A 548 -34.55 20.90 -3.36
C ALA A 548 -34.31 22.35 -2.85
N ASP A 549 -33.12 22.64 -2.30
CA ASP A 549 -32.72 24.03 -1.96
C ASP A 549 -31.95 24.76 -3.07
N THR A 550 -31.97 24.20 -4.29
CA THR A 550 -31.33 24.68 -5.53
C THR A 550 -29.80 24.66 -5.50
N LYS A 551 -29.19 23.91 -4.56
CA LYS A 551 -27.75 23.96 -4.29
C LYS A 551 -27.19 22.59 -3.94
N VAL A 552 -26.71 21.85 -4.94
CA VAL A 552 -25.95 20.61 -4.71
C VAL A 552 -24.77 20.86 -3.77
N ASN A 553 -24.81 20.31 -2.56
CA ASN A 553 -23.77 20.52 -1.54
C ASN A 553 -23.64 19.33 -0.56
N ILE A 554 -22.76 19.44 0.44
CA ILE A 554 -22.50 18.37 1.41
C ILE A 554 -23.76 17.93 2.20
N LYS A 555 -24.78 18.78 2.36
CA LYS A 555 -26.09 18.36 2.90
C LYS A 555 -26.70 17.22 2.11
N ASP A 556 -26.65 17.29 0.79
CA ASP A 556 -27.29 16.33 -0.11
C ASP A 556 -26.57 14.99 -0.07
N ALA A 557 -25.23 15.01 -0.09
CA ALA A 557 -24.42 13.83 0.21
C ALA A 557 -24.78 13.21 1.59
N THR A 558 -24.98 14.04 2.61
CA THR A 558 -25.40 13.59 3.96
C THR A 558 -26.81 12.97 3.95
N LEU A 559 -27.72 13.44 3.10
CA LEU A 559 -29.09 12.92 2.98
C LEU A 559 -29.13 11.60 2.21
N ILE A 560 -28.32 11.45 1.15
CA ILE A 560 -28.08 10.18 0.47
C ILE A 560 -27.46 9.17 1.45
N GLN A 561 -26.41 9.56 2.19
CA GLN A 561 -25.78 8.70 3.21
C GLN A 561 -26.79 8.21 4.27
N LYS A 562 -27.68 9.08 4.76
CA LYS A 562 -28.75 8.70 5.69
C LYS A 562 -29.72 7.69 5.07
N PHE A 563 -30.14 7.91 3.83
CA PHE A 563 -31.02 6.99 3.10
C PHE A 563 -30.37 5.61 2.90
N VAL A 564 -29.09 5.56 2.51
CA VAL A 564 -28.30 4.32 2.38
C VAL A 564 -28.18 3.60 3.73
N ALA A 565 -27.96 4.34 4.82
CA ALA A 565 -27.97 3.84 6.19
C ALA A 565 -29.38 3.48 6.72
N LYS A 566 -30.44 3.59 5.90
CA LYS A 566 -31.85 3.34 6.25
C LYS A 566 -32.38 4.23 7.39
N ILE A 567 -31.78 5.40 7.56
CA ILE A 567 -32.23 6.46 8.47
C ILE A 567 -33.32 7.26 7.74
N GLU A 568 -34.47 7.44 8.38
CA GLU A 568 -35.62 8.14 7.79
C GLU A 568 -35.30 9.63 7.53
N THR A 569 -35.36 10.04 6.26
CA THR A 569 -35.05 11.41 5.81
C THR A 569 -36.29 12.27 5.56
N GLY A 570 -37.45 11.65 5.30
CA GLY A 570 -38.67 12.34 4.86
C GLY A 570 -38.64 12.85 3.40
N LEU A 571 -37.62 12.48 2.61
CA LEU A 571 -37.40 12.96 1.24
C LEU A 571 -37.66 11.86 0.19
N PRO A 572 -38.02 12.20 -1.07
CA PRO A 572 -38.34 11.25 -2.13
C PRO A 572 -37.10 10.59 -2.78
N LEU A 573 -36.07 10.30 -1.99
CA LEU A 573 -34.87 9.59 -2.44
C LEU A 573 -35.23 8.20 -3.01
N GLY A 574 -34.62 7.85 -4.14
CA GLY A 574 -34.92 6.60 -4.86
C GLY A 574 -36.31 6.62 -5.52
N LYS A 575 -36.75 7.77 -6.02
CA LYS A 575 -37.97 7.97 -6.83
C LYS A 575 -37.64 8.79 -8.08
N PRO A 576 -38.40 8.62 -9.18
CA PRO A 576 -38.32 9.53 -10.33
C PRO A 576 -38.54 10.99 -9.91
N ILE A 577 -37.89 11.91 -10.61
CA ILE A 577 -38.05 13.36 -10.43
C ILE A 577 -39.16 13.85 -11.37
N ALA A 578 -40.18 14.50 -10.79
CA ALA A 578 -41.33 15.08 -11.50
C ALA A 578 -41.05 16.52 -11.98
#